data_AF-A0A9E6XLZ0-F1
#
_entry.id   AF-A0A9E6XLZ0-F1
#
_cell.length_a   1.000
_cell.length_b   1.000
_cell.length_c   1.000
_cell.angle_alpha   90.00
_cell.angle_beta   90.00
_cell.angle_gamma   90.00
#
_symmetry.space_group_name_H-M   'P 1'
#
loop_
_entity.id
_entity.type
_entity.pdbx_description
1 polymer ?
#
loop_
_entity_poly.entity_id
_entity_poly.type
_entity_poly.pdbx_seq_one_letter_code
_entity_poly.pdbx_strand_id
1 'polypeptide(L)' 'MVKNSFISVISQKEKDENKGSAEFQIVSFTNKIRRLTSHLELHRKDYLSQRGLRKILGKRQRLLSYLEKKKK' A
#
# COMPACT_ATOMS: atom_id res chain seq x y z
N MET A 1 -0.68 -13.46 -16.75
CA MET A 1 -0.20 -12.06 -16.74
C MET A 1 -1.37 -11.12 -16.46
N VAL A 2 -1.78 -10.99 -15.20
CA VAL A 2 -2.86 -10.07 -14.82
C VAL A 2 -2.24 -8.67 -14.72
N LYS A 3 -2.33 -7.89 -15.80
CA LYS A 3 -2.01 -6.45 -15.72
C LYS A 3 -2.97 -5.85 -14.71
N ASN A 4 -2.40 -5.40 -13.59
CA ASN A 4 -3.09 -4.81 -12.44
C ASN A 4 -3.90 -3.56 -12.85
N SER A 5 -5.15 -3.76 -13.28
CA SER A 5 -6.10 -2.72 -13.67
C SER A 5 -6.40 -1.69 -12.57
N PHE A 6 -6.01 -1.96 -11.31
CA PHE A 6 -6.20 -1.04 -10.19
C PHE A 6 -5.21 0.13 -10.16
N ILE A 7 -4.05 0.04 -10.82
CA ILE A 7 -2.98 1.05 -10.70
C ILE A 7 -3.22 2.25 -11.62
N SER A 8 -3.83 2.03 -12.79
CA SER A 8 -4.12 3.12 -13.75
C SER A 8 -5.31 3.99 -13.33
N VAL A 9 -6.22 3.48 -12.49
CA VAL A 9 -7.49 4.15 -12.15
C VAL A 9 -7.30 5.38 -11.26
N ILE A 10 -6.26 5.44 -10.43
CA ILE A 10 -6.08 6.52 -9.44
C ILE A 10 -5.31 7.72 -10.03
N SER A 11 -4.75 7.59 -11.24
CA SER A 11 -3.98 8.68 -11.84
C SER A 11 -4.82 9.81 -12.44
N GLN A 12 -6.15 9.68 -12.52
CA GLN A 12 -6.98 10.62 -13.30
C GLN A 12 -8.19 11.23 -12.58
N LYS A 13 -8.58 10.79 -11.38
CA LYS A 13 -9.66 11.43 -10.63
C LYS A 13 -9.13 12.04 -9.33
N GLU A 14 -8.93 13.36 -9.39
CA GLU A 14 -8.90 14.30 -8.25
C GLU A 14 -7.58 14.43 -7.49
N LYS A 15 -6.84 15.47 -7.87
CA LYS A 15 -5.40 15.63 -7.74
C LYS A 15 -4.90 16.12 -6.37
N ASP A 16 -5.73 16.57 -5.44
CA ASP A 16 -5.23 17.10 -4.16
C ASP A 16 -6.09 16.81 -2.92
N GLU A 17 -7.42 16.69 -3.05
CA GLU A 17 -8.30 16.44 -1.90
C GLU A 17 -8.24 14.99 -1.38
N ASN A 18 -7.90 14.02 -2.25
CA ASN A 18 -7.97 12.60 -1.92
C ASN A 18 -6.70 12.01 -1.30
N LYS A 19 -5.65 12.80 -1.04
CA LYS A 19 -4.42 12.31 -0.38
C LYS A 19 -4.69 11.72 1.01
N GLY A 20 -5.73 12.22 1.69
CA GLY A 20 -6.18 11.72 3.00
C GLY A 20 -7.07 10.47 2.93
N SER A 21 -7.60 10.11 1.75
CA SER A 21 -8.57 9.01 1.65
C SER A 21 -7.93 7.67 1.99
N ALA A 22 -8.70 6.78 2.61
CA ALA A 22 -8.22 5.44 2.97
C ALA A 22 -7.80 4.65 1.72
N GLU A 23 -8.48 4.84 0.59
CA GLU A 23 -8.18 4.20 -0.69
C GLU A 23 -6.82 4.65 -1.26
N PHE A 24 -6.57 5.97 -1.28
CA PHE A 24 -5.28 6.51 -1.70
C PHE A 24 -4.13 6.01 -0.83
N GLN A 25 -4.33 6.00 0.50
CA GLN A 25 -3.34 5.49 1.45
C GLN A 25 -3.02 4.00 1.23
N ILE A 26 -4.04 3.17 0.97
CA ILE A 26 -3.86 1.75 0.67
C ILE A 26 -3.02 1.56 -0.59
N VAL A 27 -3.26 2.34 -1.64
CA VAL A 27 -2.49 2.25 -2.88
C VAL A 27 -1.04 2.71 -2.68
N SER A 28 -0.84 3.81 -1.95
CA SER A 28 0.50 4.29 -1.58
C SER A 28 1.28 3.23 -0.78
N PHE A 29 0.65 2.62 0.22
CA PHE A 29 1.27 1.54 0.99
C PHE A 29 1.54 0.30 0.13
N THR A 30 0.66 -0.05 -0.78
CA THR A 30 0.85 -1.19 -1.70
C THR A 30 2.07 -0.98 -2.59
N ASN A 31 2.25 0.23 -3.13
CA ASN A 31 3.43 0.57 -3.94
C ASN A 31 4.73 0.55 -3.12
N LYS A 32 4.69 1.06 -1.87
CA LYS A 32 5.84 1.00 -0.95
C LYS A 32 6.21 -0.45 -0.58
N ILE A 33 5.22 -1.29 -0.28
CA ILE A 33 5.42 -2.71 0.03
C ILE A 33 6.12 -3.40 -1.14
N ARG A 34 5.62 -3.23 -2.38
CA ARG A 34 6.25 -3.84 -3.57
C ARG A 34 7.72 -3.46 -3.73
N ARG A 35 8.05 -2.16 -3.60
CA ARG A 35 9.43 -1.68 -3.69
C ARG A 35 10.32 -2.25 -2.59
N LEU A 36 9.84 -2.26 -1.34
CA LEU A 36 10.59 -2.80 -0.20
C LEU A 36 10.76 -4.31 -0.27
N THR A 37 9.77 -5.04 -0.78
CA THR A 37 9.86 -6.49 -0.99
C THR A 37 11.01 -6.81 -1.95
N SER A 38 11.08 -6.14 -3.12
CA SER A 38 12.20 -6.33 -4.05
C SER A 38 13.56 -5.92 -3.47
N HIS A 39 13.62 -4.87 -2.65
CA HIS A 39 14.84 -4.49 -1.93
C HIS A 39 15.32 -5.59 -0.96
N LEU A 40 14.40 -6.18 -0.19
CA LEU A 40 14.72 -7.22 0.79
C LEU A 40 15.07 -8.57 0.16
N GLU A 41 14.64 -8.83 -1.09
CA GLU A 41 15.07 -10.02 -1.83
C GLU A 41 16.59 -10.00 -2.08
N LEU A 42 17.14 -8.81 -2.40
CA LEU A 42 18.58 -8.57 -2.56
C LEU A 42 19.28 -8.44 -1.20
N HIS A 43 18.65 -7.77 -0.23
CA HIS A 43 19.24 -7.47 1.08
C HIS A 43 18.55 -8.25 2.21
N ARG A 44 18.68 -9.58 2.21
CA ARG A 44 17.98 -10.47 3.16
C ARG A 44 18.32 -10.25 4.64
N LYS A 45 19.49 -9.67 4.94
CA LYS A 45 19.94 -9.39 6.31
C LYS A 45 19.52 -8.00 6.83
N ASP A 46 18.77 -7.22 6.05
CA ASP A 46 18.26 -5.92 6.48
C ASP A 46 17.01 -6.06 7.36
N TYR A 47 17.25 -6.38 8.64
CA TYR A 47 16.18 -6.59 9.62
C TYR A 47 15.44 -5.29 10.00
N LEU A 48 16.10 -4.13 9.89
CA LEU A 48 15.49 -2.84 10.19
C LEU A 48 14.42 -2.49 9.15
N SER A 49 14.75 -2.66 7.87
CA SER A 49 13.78 -2.48 6.78
C SER A 49 12.67 -3.52 6.82
N GLN A 50 12.97 -4.78 7.18
CA GLN A 50 11.94 -5.82 7.37
C GLN A 50 10.95 -5.45 8.48
N ARG A 51 11.43 -4.88 9.60
CA ARG A 51 10.56 -4.36 10.67
C ARG A 51 9.70 -3.21 10.17
N GLY A 52 10.27 -2.29 9.38
CA GLY A 52 9.53 -1.21 8.73
C GLY A 52 8.42 -1.72 7.82
N LEU A 53 8.73 -2.73 6.99
CA LEU A 53 7.77 -3.37 6.09
C LEU A 53 6.60 -3.99 6.86
N ARG A 54 6.86 -4.71 7.95
CA ARG A 54 5.79 -5.28 8.81
C ARG A 54 4.87 -4.21 9.38
N LYS A 55 5.41 -3.05 9.79
CA LYS A 55 4.60 -1.91 10.27
C LYS A 55 3.68 -1.36 9.16
N ILE A 56 4.21 -1.20 7.94
CA ILE A 56 3.42 -0.72 6.80
C ILE A 56 2.31 -1.71 6.44
N LEU A 57 2.61 -3.01 6.46
CA LEU A 57 1.64 -4.07 6.20
C LEU A 57 0.49 -4.03 7.21
N GLY A 58 0.79 -3.89 8.51
CA GLY A 58 -0.21 -3.77 9.57
C GLY A 58 -1.09 -2.51 9.42
N LYS A 59 -0.51 -1.36 9.05
CA LYS A 59 -1.28 -0.13 8.76
C LYS A 59 -2.25 -0.33 7.59
N ARG A 60 -1.79 -0.95 6.50
CA ARG A 60 -2.63 -1.25 5.33
C ARG A 60 -3.78 -2.20 5.68
N GLN A 61 -3.51 -3.24 6.49
CA GLN A 61 -4.53 -4.17 6.94
C GLN A 61 -5.63 -3.46 7.75
N ARG A 62 -5.25 -2.57 8.67
CA ARG A 62 -6.22 -1.78 9.46
C ARG A 62 -7.11 -0.88 8.59
N LEU A 63 -6.53 -0.24 7.57
CA LEU A 63 -7.29 0.59 6.63
C LEU A 63 -8.28 -0.24 5.79
N LEU A 64 -7.89 -1.44 5.36
CA LEU A 64 -8.79 -2.36 4.66
C LEU A 64 -9.94 -2.78 5.55
N SER A 65 -9.67 -3.20 6.78
CA SER A 65 -10.71 -3.55 7.75
C SER A 65 -11.62 -2.36 8.10
N TYR A 66 -11.10 -1.13 8.11
CA TYR A 66 -11.91 0.07 8.28
C TYR A 66 -12.88 0.28 7.11
N LEU A 67 -12.40 0.17 5.87
CA LEU A 67 -13.24 0.29 4.68
C LEU A 67 -14.31 -0.80 4.61
N GLU A 68 -13.95 -2.03 4.97
CA GLU A 68 -14.90 -3.15 5.04
C GLU A 68 -16.00 -2.89 6.06
N LYS A 69 -15.64 -2.42 7.27
CA LYS A 69 -16.63 -2.05 8.30
C LYS A 69 -17.53 -0.89 7.88
N LYS A 70 -17.00 0.10 7.16
CA LYS A 70 -17.77 1.27 6.70
C LYS A 70 -18.76 0.92 5.57
N LYS A 71 -18.47 -0.11 4.78
CA LYS A 71 -19.35 -0.59 3.70
C LYS A 71 -20.48 -1.51 4.18
N LYS A 72 -20.43 -1.92 5.45
CA LYS A 72 -21.43 -2.76 6.10
C LYS A 72 -22.46 -1.88 6.81
#